data_AF-A0A6V7JIH7-F1
#
_entry.id   AF-A0A6V7JIH7-F1
#
_cell.length_a   1.000
_cell.length_b   1.000
_cell.length_c   1.000
_cell.angle_alpha   90.00
_cell.angle_beta   90.00
_cell.angle_gamma   90.00
#
_symmetry.space_group_name_H-M   'P 1'
#
loop_
_entity.id
_entity.type
_entity.pdbx_description
1 polymer ?
#
loop_
_entity_poly.entity_id
_entity_poly.type
_entity_poly.pdbx_seq_one_letter_code
_entity_poly.pdbx_strand_id
1 'polypeptide(L)'
;YGGKKGSAQHCAACQGTGIVVQVQSIGQGIVQQVRGPCTSCKGQGEYFASRDRCKHCNGRKTIRDRKILEVHIDKGMIDNQRIVFSGEGDQEPGLEPGDIVIILDEKEHPVF
;
A
#
# COMPACT_ATOMS: atom_id res chain seq x y z
N TYR A 1 -2.35 -9.17 -11.03
CA TYR A 1 -1.05 -9.88 -11.23
C TYR A 1 -0.02 -8.93 -11.83
N GLY A 2 1.25 -9.02 -11.42
CA GLY A 2 2.33 -8.10 -11.85
C GLY A 2 2.96 -8.42 -13.21
N GLY A 3 2.54 -9.51 -13.86
CA GLY A 3 3.05 -9.97 -15.14
C GLY A 3 2.19 -11.12 -15.69
N LYS A 4 2.70 -11.81 -16.71
CA LYS A 4 2.05 -12.96 -17.33
C LYS A 4 1.72 -14.03 -16.27
N LYS A 5 0.54 -14.65 -16.35
CA LYS A 5 0.11 -15.68 -15.40
C LYS A 5 1.14 -16.82 -15.33
N GLY A 6 1.56 -17.18 -14.11
CA GLY A 6 2.57 -18.24 -13.88
C GLY A 6 4.02 -17.85 -14.18
N SER A 7 4.30 -16.59 -14.58
CA SER A 7 5.68 -16.13 -14.86
C SER A 7 6.38 -15.50 -13.65
N ALA A 8 5.72 -15.47 -12.49
CA ALA A 8 6.32 -14.99 -11.26
C ALA A 8 7.45 -15.91 -10.81
N GLN A 9 8.60 -15.34 -10.50
CA GLN A 9 9.76 -16.07 -10.00
C GLN A 9 10.07 -15.61 -8.58
N HIS A 10 10.36 -16.56 -7.69
CA HIS A 10 10.75 -16.25 -6.32
C HIS A 10 12.09 -15.48 -6.30
N CYS A 11 12.14 -14.43 -5.49
CA CYS A 11 13.37 -13.70 -5.25
C CYS A 11 14.35 -14.60 -4.48
N ALA A 12 15.50 -14.91 -5.10
CA ALA A 12 16.53 -15.75 -4.48
C ALA A 12 17.15 -15.10 -3.23
N ALA A 13 17.25 -13.77 -3.21
CA ALA A 13 17.89 -13.04 -2.11
C ALA A 13 17.12 -13.11 -0.78
N CYS A 14 15.78 -13.17 -0.84
CA CYS A 14 14.92 -13.29 0.35
C CYS A 14 14.12 -14.60 0.37
N GLN A 15 14.38 -15.53 -0.56
CA GLN A 15 13.68 -16.80 -0.70
C GLN A 15 12.16 -16.67 -0.72
N GLY A 16 11.63 -15.65 -1.39
CA GLY A 16 10.18 -15.44 -1.48
C GLY A 16 9.56 -14.61 -0.35
N THR A 17 10.28 -14.32 0.73
CA THR A 17 9.70 -13.66 1.92
C THR A 17 9.54 -12.15 1.79
N GLY A 18 10.27 -11.52 0.86
CA GLY A 18 10.30 -10.07 0.73
C GLY A 18 11.13 -9.34 1.79
N ILE A 19 11.66 -10.04 2.80
CA ILE A 19 12.41 -9.45 3.92
C ILE A 19 13.80 -10.08 3.97
N VAL A 20 14.81 -9.29 4.32
CA VAL A 20 16.18 -9.77 4.60
C VAL A 20 16.58 -9.40 6.02
N VAL A 21 17.33 -10.29 6.67
CA VAL A 21 17.92 -10.04 8.00
C VAL A 21 19.35 -9.55 7.78
N GLN A 22 19.64 -8.33 8.20
CA GLN A 22 20.98 -7.75 8.17
C GLN A 22 21.56 -7.73 9.58
N VAL A 23 22.78 -8.20 9.74
CA VAL A 23 23.52 -8.11 11.00
C VAL A 23 24.32 -6.81 10.99
N GLN A 24 23.98 -5.88 11.88
CA GLN A 24 24.69 -4.62 12.04
C GLN A 24 25.44 -4.62 13.37
N SER A 25 26.72 -4.24 13.34
CA SER A 25 27.50 -4.05 14.57
C SER A 25 27.20 -2.66 15.14
N ILE A 26 26.72 -2.60 16.38
CA ILE A 26 26.36 -1.35 17.07
C ILE A 26 27.35 -1.00 18.19
N GLY A 27 28.39 -1.81 18.39
CA GLY A 27 29.42 -1.59 19.40
C GLY A 27 30.36 -2.77 19.52
N GLN A 28 31.33 -2.68 20.44
CA GLN A 28 32.25 -3.78 20.70
C GLN A 28 31.50 -5.00 21.23
N GLY A 29 31.46 -6.08 20.45
CA GLY A 29 30.81 -7.34 20.82
C GLY A 29 29.27 -7.34 20.73
N ILE A 30 28.64 -6.23 20.31
CA ILE A 30 27.18 -6.12 20.22
C ILE A 30 26.77 -6.08 18.75
N VAL A 31 26.07 -7.13 18.32
CA VAL A 31 25.47 -7.22 16.99
C VAL A 31 23.95 -7.18 17.11
N GLN A 32 23.32 -6.38 16.27
CA GLN A 32 21.87 -6.28 16.14
C GLN A 32 21.44 -6.92 14.82
N GLN A 33 20.40 -7.75 14.88
CA GLN A 33 19.71 -8.23 13.68
C GLN A 33 18.61 -7.25 13.32
N VAL A 34 18.75 -6.58 12.19
CA VAL A 34 17.76 -5.66 11.65
C VAL A 34 17.01 -6.36 10.52
N ARG A 35 15.68 -6.39 10.62
CA ARG A 35 14.81 -6.88 9.54
C ARG A 35 14.46 -5.71 8.64
N GLY A 36 14.80 -5.83 7.35
CA GLY A 36 14.52 -4.81 6.35
C GLY A 36 13.89 -5.38 5.10
N PRO A 37 13.21 -4.56 4.29
CA PRO A 37 12.69 -5.01 3.00
C PRO A 37 13.85 -5.45 2.10
N CYS A 38 13.66 -6.57 1.41
CA CYS A 38 14.63 -7.06 0.43
C CYS A 38 14.77 -6.03 -0.70
N THR A 39 15.98 -5.51 -0.89
CA THR A 39 16.27 -4.49 -1.91
C THR A 39 16.16 -5.05 -3.33
N SER A 40 16.47 -6.34 -3.53
CA SER A 40 16.42 -7.01 -4.84
C SER A 40 15.01 -7.10 -5.41
N CYS A 41 14.01 -7.38 -4.58
CA CYS A 41 12.59 -7.46 -4.99
C CYS A 41 11.73 -6.31 -4.44
N LYS A 42 12.33 -5.33 -3.76
CA LYS A 42 11.66 -4.19 -3.11
C LYS A 42 10.51 -4.63 -2.20
N GLY A 43 10.72 -5.66 -1.40
CA GLY A 43 9.70 -6.19 -0.48
C GLY A 43 8.70 -7.16 -1.10
N GLN A 44 8.67 -7.36 -2.42
CA GLN A 44 7.60 -8.13 -3.07
C GLN A 44 7.72 -9.66 -2.94
N GLY A 45 8.89 -10.17 -2.56
CA GLY A 45 9.17 -11.62 -2.49
C GLY A 45 9.34 -12.30 -3.84
N GLU A 46 8.78 -11.74 -4.91
CA GLU A 46 8.86 -12.26 -6.27
C GLU A 46 9.28 -11.19 -7.29
N TYR A 47 9.67 -11.63 -8.47
CA TYR A 47 9.94 -10.76 -9.61
C TYR A 47 9.40 -11.36 -10.91
N PHE A 48 9.20 -10.50 -11.90
CA PHE A 48 8.81 -10.88 -13.25
C PHE A 48 9.97 -10.60 -14.21
N ALA A 49 10.29 -11.58 -15.06
CA ALA A 49 11.23 -11.40 -16.16
C ALA A 49 10.80 -10.21 -17.03
N SER A 50 11.77 -9.48 -17.60
CA SER A 50 11.50 -8.23 -18.32
C SER A 50 10.45 -8.39 -19.43
N ARG A 51 10.49 -9.51 -20.17
CA ARG A 51 9.53 -9.84 -21.23
C ARG A 51 8.11 -10.13 -20.75
N ASP A 52 7.98 -10.63 -19.51
CA ASP A 52 6.72 -11.11 -18.94
C ASP A 52 6.10 -10.09 -17.96
N ARG A 53 6.81 -8.99 -17.70
CA ARG A 53 6.40 -7.93 -16.79
C ARG A 53 5.20 -7.16 -17.34
N CYS A 54 4.22 -6.88 -16.49
CA CYS A 54 3.07 -6.06 -16.87
C CYS A 54 3.53 -4.65 -17.23
N LYS A 55 3.07 -4.13 -18.38
CA LYS A 55 3.45 -2.79 -18.86
C LYS A 55 2.84 -1.65 -18.04
N HIS A 56 1.68 -1.88 -17.41
CA HIS A 56 0.98 -0.86 -16.63
C HIS A 56 1.60 -0.68 -15.23
N CYS A 57 1.80 -1.77 -14.49
CA CYS A 57 2.34 -1.72 -13.12
C CYS A 57 3.85 -1.97 -13.04
N ASN A 58 4.50 -2.32 -14.15
CA ASN A 58 5.93 -2.65 -14.21
C ASN A 58 6.35 -3.69 -13.16
N GLY A 59 5.54 -4.73 -12.95
CA GLY A 59 5.80 -5.78 -11.97
C GLY A 59 5.30 -5.48 -10.56
N ARG A 60 4.92 -4.22 -10.25
CA ARG A 60 4.57 -3.79 -8.89
C ARG A 60 3.22 -4.28 -8.39
N LYS A 61 2.38 -4.84 -9.28
CA LYS A 61 1.01 -5.31 -9.00
C LYS A 61 0.02 -4.20 -8.61
N THR A 62 0.48 -3.00 -8.28
CA THR A 62 -0.32 -1.80 -8.02
C THR A 62 -0.01 -0.70 -9.03
N ILE A 63 -0.97 0.19 -9.25
CA ILE A 63 -0.83 1.41 -10.04
C ILE A 63 -1.38 2.58 -9.24
N ARG A 64 -0.89 3.79 -9.50
CA ARG A 64 -1.54 5.00 -8.97
C ARG A 64 -2.72 5.32 -9.86
N ASP A 65 -3.88 5.42 -9.25
CA ASP A 65 -5.11 5.78 -9.94
C ASP A 65 -5.71 7.05 -9.31
N ARG A 66 -6.46 7.81 -10.11
CA ARG A 66 -7.15 9.03 -9.66
C ARG A 66 -8.64 8.84 -9.88
N LYS A 67 -9.37 8.66 -8.78
CA LYS A 67 -10.83 8.54 -8.76
C LYS A 67 -11.47 9.78 -8.17
N ILE A 68 -12.62 10.18 -8.71
CA ILE A 68 -13.46 11.24 -8.15
C ILE A 68 -14.55 10.56 -7.32
N LEU A 69 -14.67 10.96 -6.05
CA LEU A 69 -15.74 10.52 -5.16
C LEU A 69 -16.69 11.69 -4.94
N GLU A 70 -17.97 11.49 -5.25
CA GLU A 70 -19.01 12.49 -5.03
C GLU A 70 -19.62 12.30 -3.64
N VAL A 71 -19.62 13.38 -2.86
CA VAL A 71 -20.14 13.40 -1.50
C VAL A 71 -21.42 14.24 -1.49
N HIS A 72 -22.51 13.66 -1.02
CA HIS A 72 -23.76 14.38 -0.84
C HIS A 72 -23.90 14.84 0.61
N ILE A 73 -24.10 16.14 0.80
CA ILE A 73 -24.32 16.77 2.10
C ILE A 73 -25.79 17.15 2.18
N ASP A 74 -26.54 16.40 2.98
CA ASP A 74 -27.96 16.65 3.19
C ASP A 74 -28.18 17.75 4.23
N LYS A 75 -29.30 18.45 4.11
CA LYS A 75 -29.69 19.50 5.06
C LYS A 75 -29.89 18.89 6.46
N GLY A 76 -29.31 19.52 7.47
CA GLY A 76 -29.41 19.07 8.86
C GLY A 76 -28.40 17.99 9.25
N MET A 77 -27.44 17.65 8.37
CA MET A 77 -26.25 16.93 8.81
C MET A 77 -25.51 17.74 9.88
N ILE A 78 -24.95 17.02 10.85
CA ILE A 78 -24.30 17.62 12.02
C ILE A 78 -22.78 17.62 11.87
N ASP A 79 -22.14 18.51 12.62
CA ASP A 79 -20.69 18.48 12.83
C ASP A 79 -20.20 17.09 13.26
N ASN A 80 -18.99 16.73 12.81
CA ASN A 80 -18.34 15.43 13.02
C ASN A 80 -19.09 14.20 12.48
N GLN A 81 -20.19 14.38 11.72
CA GLN A 81 -20.86 13.27 11.07
C GLN A 81 -19.93 12.59 10.04
N ARG A 82 -19.97 11.25 10.00
CA ARG A 82 -19.09 10.42 9.20
C ARG A 82 -19.80 9.89 7.96
N ILE A 83 -19.22 10.14 6.79
CA ILE A 83 -19.65 9.57 5.51
C ILE A 83 -18.58 8.55 5.09
N VAL A 84 -18.98 7.28 4.97
CA VAL A 84 -18.05 6.17 4.73
C VAL A 84 -18.17 5.67 3.30
N PHE A 85 -17.05 5.65 2.59
CA PHE A 85 -16.90 5.03 1.28
C PHE A 85 -16.11 3.72 1.46
N SER A 86 -16.84 2.61 1.51
CA SER A 86 -16.24 1.31 1.80
C SER A 86 -15.37 0.79 0.67
N GLY A 87 -14.18 0.31 1.00
CA GLY A 87 -13.25 -0.27 0.03
C GLY A 87 -12.61 0.71 -0.96
N GLU A 88 -12.76 2.03 -0.72
CA GLU A 88 -12.18 3.08 -1.56
C GLU A 88 -10.76 3.51 -1.13
N GLY A 89 -10.20 2.88 -0.10
CA GLY A 89 -8.84 3.13 0.37
C GLY A 89 -7.76 2.51 -0.52
N ASP A 90 -6.50 2.63 -0.09
CA ASP A 90 -5.37 2.06 -0.82
C ASP A 90 -5.49 0.54 -0.95
N GLN A 91 -5.25 0.03 -2.16
CA GLN A 91 -5.30 -1.39 -2.47
C GLN A 91 -3.89 -1.98 -2.55
N GLU A 92 -3.68 -3.05 -1.79
CA GLU A 92 -2.47 -3.87 -1.86
C GLU A 92 -2.79 -5.33 -2.24
N PRO A 93 -1.90 -6.01 -3.00
CA PRO A 93 -2.14 -7.38 -3.40
C PRO A 93 -2.24 -8.34 -2.20
N GLY A 94 -3.39 -8.99 -2.04
CA GLY A 94 -3.62 -9.96 -0.96
C GLY A 94 -4.17 -9.35 0.33
N LEU A 95 -4.48 -8.05 0.32
CA LEU A 95 -5.18 -7.36 1.40
C LEU A 95 -6.50 -6.80 0.87
N GLU A 96 -7.51 -6.76 1.74
CA GLU A 96 -8.75 -6.05 1.46
C GLU A 96 -8.50 -4.54 1.54
N PRO A 97 -9.01 -3.73 0.59
CA PRO A 97 -8.89 -2.27 0.66
C PRO A 97 -9.57 -1.72 1.91
N GLY A 98 -8.99 -0.65 2.45
CA GLY A 98 -9.60 0.10 3.55
C GLY A 98 -10.74 1.00 3.08
N ASP A 99 -11.30 1.75 4.03
CA ASP A 99 -12.39 2.69 3.76
C ASP A 99 -11.88 4.13 3.74
N ILE A 100 -12.50 4.96 2.90
CA ILE A 100 -12.36 6.42 2.99
C ILE A 100 -13.48 6.93 3.89
N VAL A 101 -13.10 7.54 5.02
CA VAL A 101 -14.04 8.15 5.96
C VAL A 101 -13.91 9.67 5.87
N ILE A 102 -14.97 10.31 5.39
CA ILE A 102 -15.07 11.77 5.34
C ILE A 102 -15.79 12.22 6.61
N ILE A 103 -15.16 13.15 7.32
CA ILE A 103 -15.71 13.76 8.53
C ILE A 103 -16.16 15.17 8.15
N LEU A 104 -17.43 15.46 8.40
CA LEU A 104 -17.98 16.80 8.23
C LEU A 104 -17.42 17.70 9.34
N ASP A 105 -16.85 18.82 8.92
CA ASP A 105 -16.31 19.87 9.80
C ASP A 105 -17.19 21.11 9.60
N GLU A 106 -18.03 21.41 10.60
CA GLU A 106 -18.91 22.56 10.56
C GLU A 106 -18.10 23.83 10.82
N LYS A 107 -18.11 24.74 9.84
CA LYS A 107 -17.46 26.03 10.00
C LYS A 107 -18.31 26.93 10.89
N GLU A 108 -17.70 27.46 11.95
CA GLU A 108 -18.30 28.47 12.80
C GLU A 108 -18.85 29.64 11.97
N HIS A 109 -20.08 30.03 12.29
CA HIS A 109 -20.72 31.16 11.65
C HIS A 109 -20.45 32.43 12.47
N PRO A 110 -20.13 33.59 11.86
CA PRO A 110 -19.83 34.82 12.61
C PRO A 110 -21.01 35.39 13.42
N VAL A 111 -22.19 34.80 13.31
CA VAL A 111 -23.45 35.28 13.94
C VAL A 111 -24.15 34.18 14.75
N PHE A 112 -23.92 32.90 14.45
CA PHE A 112 -24.62 31.77 15.05
C PHE A 112 -23.62 30.86 15.75
#